data_AF-A0A0P9M0E3-F1
#
_entry.id   AF-A0A0P9M0E3-F1
#
_cell.length_a   1.000
_cell.length_b   1.000
_cell.length_c   1.000
_cell.angle_alpha   90.00
_cell.angle_beta   90.00
_cell.angle_gamma   90.00
#
_symmetry.space_group_name_H-M   'P 1'
#
loop_
_entity.id
_entity.type
_entity.pdbx_description
1 polymer ?
#
loop_
_entity_poly.entity_id
_entity_poly.type
_entity_poly.pdbx_seq_one_letter_code
_entity_poly.pdbx_strand_id
1 'polypeptide(L)'
;MSFDLLSVPEGYQLDLALVIAPYVDVKFMDALVKRMNPRRLCLLVDDSVRPEDLQGFHKARRKGVKLEIRLGRAAGLMHMKAFYFEFIREEAPKRRKRRLLFGSANATNAAFLGSRNAELIADLDLAIQHDADIADYFSGILATFNTESTTVIEGAEIWPSQMPKLYLPKFKSIVPSAMPFGFDTWLQRGLLAAQYRNAPQFAILSIQLKKALPQDMVAKIFASRSFTEKGDRDIVRYGYMNSSSDIAVDEAEIPRWKSRYGVWTHLGDWISYECYKSHGTRMKSKASSARHAKISKLLGRAHDAGWRREKIDALLGALAEVWKDLEASGVIPSLYLESKNGNLNSTFYEQRLIQKLEQDLHLAQDEDFKNRYVNGYDFPDVPRFRQDVIAWERFVYSWCESIAVEAVKKLTPSLVAQRIRHAMEHEGLNLIDLEPKEIGSFLRENWEKGWEDYDMTLGEWIIAYHEYS
;
A
#
# COMPACT_ATOMS: atom_id res chain seq x y z
N MET A 1 -22.34 14.52 -12.54
CA MET A 1 -21.29 13.90 -11.71
C MET A 1 -21.67 14.07 -10.24
N SER A 2 -21.24 13.21 -9.32
CA SER A 2 -21.65 13.33 -7.90
C SER A 2 -21.20 14.64 -7.25
N PHE A 3 -20.12 15.27 -7.75
CA PHE A 3 -19.74 16.62 -7.34
C PHE A 3 -20.80 17.69 -7.58
N ASP A 4 -21.78 17.46 -8.46
CA ASP A 4 -22.87 18.42 -8.73
C ASP A 4 -23.90 18.44 -7.59
N LEU A 5 -23.91 17.40 -6.74
CA LEU A 5 -24.68 17.38 -5.49
C LEU A 5 -24.09 18.33 -4.43
N LEU A 6 -22.81 18.69 -4.55
CA LEU A 6 -22.13 19.67 -3.69
C LEU A 6 -22.44 21.10 -4.15
N SER A 7 -23.69 21.51 -3.94
CA SER A 7 -24.21 22.82 -4.32
C SER A 7 -24.79 23.57 -3.11
N VAL A 8 -24.70 24.91 -3.17
CA VAL A 8 -25.32 25.79 -2.18
C VAL A 8 -26.66 26.25 -2.75
N PRO A 9 -27.79 26.05 -2.04
CA PRO A 9 -29.09 26.55 -2.47
C PRO A 9 -29.09 28.07 -2.66
N GLU A 10 -29.88 28.57 -3.61
CA GLU A 10 -29.96 30.00 -3.91
C GLU A 10 -30.41 30.83 -2.69
N GLY A 11 -29.68 31.93 -2.45
CA GLY A 11 -29.92 32.81 -1.31
C GLY A 11 -29.45 32.26 0.05
N TYR A 12 -28.74 31.13 0.06
CA TYR A 12 -28.14 30.57 1.27
C TYR A 12 -26.61 30.61 1.24
N GLN A 13 -26.01 30.45 2.42
CA GLN A 13 -24.59 30.17 2.63
C GLN A 13 -24.45 28.88 3.42
N LEU A 14 -23.36 28.13 3.20
CA LEU A 14 -23.05 26.93 3.97
C LEU A 14 -22.40 27.30 5.31
N ASP A 15 -23.13 27.09 6.40
CA ASP A 15 -22.61 27.30 7.75
C ASP A 15 -21.72 26.13 8.18
N LEU A 16 -22.24 24.91 8.00
CA LEU A 16 -21.61 23.69 8.49
C LEU A 16 -21.65 22.58 7.44
N ALA A 17 -20.52 21.92 7.24
CA ALA A 17 -20.43 20.63 6.56
C ALA A 17 -19.85 19.58 7.52
N LEU A 18 -20.57 18.48 7.71
CA LEU A 18 -20.08 17.27 8.34
C LEU A 18 -19.88 16.20 7.27
N VAL A 19 -18.64 15.74 7.12
CA VAL A 19 -18.28 14.65 6.22
C VAL A 19 -17.92 13.44 7.07
N ILE A 20 -18.67 12.35 6.88
CA ILE A 20 -18.43 11.07 7.52
C ILE A 20 -18.07 10.08 6.42
N ALA A 21 -16.83 9.56 6.44
CA ALA A 21 -16.42 8.54 5.48
C ALA A 21 -15.21 7.74 6.02
N PRO A 22 -15.11 6.44 5.70
CA PRO A 22 -13.91 5.65 6.03
C PRO A 22 -12.68 6.13 5.25
N TYR A 23 -12.88 6.68 4.05
CA TYR A 23 -11.81 7.22 3.20
C TYR A 23 -12.15 8.64 2.78
N VAL A 24 -11.20 9.54 3.04
CA VAL A 24 -11.22 10.93 2.62
C VAL A 24 -9.92 11.21 1.88
N ASP A 25 -9.99 11.89 0.73
CA ASP A 25 -8.80 12.41 0.07
C ASP A 25 -8.79 13.95 0.03
N VAL A 26 -7.58 14.51 -0.12
CA VAL A 26 -7.37 15.96 -0.18
C VAL A 26 -8.08 16.60 -1.38
N LYS A 27 -8.21 15.87 -2.50
CA LYS A 27 -8.83 16.41 -3.72
C LYS A 27 -10.33 16.63 -3.54
N PHE A 28 -11.02 15.71 -2.86
CA PHE A 28 -12.42 15.86 -2.48
C PHE A 28 -12.62 17.05 -1.56
N MET A 29 -11.78 17.17 -0.52
CA MET A 29 -11.78 18.29 0.42
C MET A 29 -11.66 19.64 -0.30
N ASP A 30 -10.68 19.76 -1.21
CA ASP A 30 -10.46 20.95 -2.01
C ASP A 30 -11.67 21.29 -2.88
N ALA A 31 -12.29 20.28 -3.51
CA ALA A 31 -13.47 20.45 -4.33
C ALA A 31 -14.69 20.90 -3.50
N LEU A 32 -14.93 20.29 -2.34
CA LEU A 32 -16.01 20.66 -1.42
C LEU A 32 -15.86 22.10 -0.96
N VAL A 33 -14.66 22.48 -0.50
CA VAL A 33 -14.40 23.85 -0.04
C VAL A 33 -14.52 24.85 -1.19
N LYS A 34 -14.03 24.51 -2.39
CA LYS A 34 -14.15 25.39 -3.57
C LYS A 34 -15.60 25.60 -4.00
N ARG A 35 -16.43 24.56 -3.95
CA ARG A 35 -17.82 24.60 -4.44
C ARG A 35 -18.79 25.18 -3.42
N MET A 36 -18.61 24.86 -2.14
CA MET A 36 -19.61 25.18 -1.11
C MET A 36 -19.13 26.17 -0.03
N ASN A 37 -17.81 26.38 0.09
CA ASN A 37 -17.19 27.33 1.02
C ASN A 37 -17.78 27.31 2.46
N PRO A 38 -17.73 26.17 3.17
CA PRO A 38 -18.30 26.06 4.52
C PRO A 38 -17.57 26.96 5.51
N ARG A 39 -18.30 27.59 6.44
CA ARG A 39 -17.67 28.28 7.59
C ARG A 39 -16.99 27.28 8.53
N ARG A 40 -17.65 26.15 8.78
CA ARG A 40 -17.16 25.04 9.61
C ARG A 40 -17.21 23.73 8.84
N LEU A 41 -16.08 23.02 8.79
CA LEU A 41 -15.93 21.71 8.16
C LEU A 41 -15.50 20.69 9.22
N CYS A 42 -16.39 19.77 9.55
CA CYS A 42 -16.18 18.68 10.49
C CYS A 42 -15.94 17.39 9.70
N LEU A 43 -14.80 16.73 9.93
CA LEU A 43 -14.48 15.42 9.35
C LEU A 43 -14.54 14.34 10.42
N LEU A 44 -15.37 13.32 10.20
CA LEU A 44 -15.35 12.09 10.97
C LEU A 44 -14.82 10.97 10.06
N VAL A 45 -13.59 10.53 10.31
CA VAL A 45 -12.90 9.53 9.50
C VAL A 45 -12.67 8.24 10.28
N ASP A 46 -12.56 7.11 9.60
CA ASP A 46 -12.25 5.85 10.28
C ASP A 46 -10.91 5.92 11.03
N ASP A 47 -10.84 5.28 12.18
CA ASP A 47 -9.66 5.32 13.03
C ASP A 47 -8.42 4.61 12.44
N SER A 48 -8.54 3.84 11.37
CA SER A 48 -7.38 3.33 10.62
C SER A 48 -6.70 4.37 9.70
N VAL A 49 -7.17 5.62 9.69
CA VAL A 49 -6.51 6.72 8.98
C VAL A 49 -5.05 6.89 9.45
N ARG A 50 -4.14 7.21 8.51
CA ARG A 50 -2.73 7.42 8.86
C ARG A 50 -2.50 8.87 9.32
N PRO A 51 -1.50 9.11 10.20
CA PRO A 51 -1.15 10.46 10.64
C PRO A 51 -0.86 11.45 9.50
N GLU A 52 -0.28 10.97 8.39
CA GLU A 52 0.09 11.79 7.23
C GLU A 52 -1.13 12.23 6.43
N ASP A 53 -2.16 11.38 6.36
CA ASP A 53 -3.42 11.73 5.73
C ASP A 53 -4.12 12.82 6.55
N LEU A 54 -4.11 12.71 7.89
CA LEU A 54 -4.60 13.74 8.81
C LEU A 54 -3.85 15.07 8.64
N GLN A 55 -2.52 15.03 8.58
CA GLN A 55 -1.69 16.20 8.29
C GLN A 55 -2.01 16.79 6.91
N GLY A 56 -2.26 15.93 5.91
CA GLY A 56 -2.70 16.31 4.58
C GLY A 56 -4.01 17.11 4.62
N PHE A 57 -5.00 16.67 5.40
CA PHE A 57 -6.26 17.40 5.58
C PHE A 57 -6.05 18.77 6.22
N HIS A 58 -5.20 18.87 7.26
CA HIS A 58 -4.86 20.14 7.87
C HIS A 58 -4.15 21.10 6.90
N LYS A 59 -3.25 20.59 6.06
CA LYS A 59 -2.54 21.39 5.04
C LYS A 59 -3.45 21.84 3.89
N ALA A 60 -4.44 21.03 3.53
CA ALA A 60 -5.41 21.33 2.48
C ALA A 60 -6.46 22.37 2.88
N ARG A 61 -6.56 22.68 4.18
CA ARG A 61 -7.50 23.68 4.70
C ARG A 61 -7.29 25.03 4.03
N ARG A 62 -8.34 25.60 3.43
CA ARG A 62 -8.31 27.00 2.94
C ARG A 62 -8.49 28.01 4.06
N LYS A 63 -7.90 29.19 3.87
CA LYS A 63 -8.05 30.35 4.76
C LYS A 63 -9.54 30.69 4.91
N GLY A 64 -10.00 30.86 6.15
CA GLY A 64 -11.40 31.22 6.46
C GLY A 64 -12.33 30.05 6.80
N VAL A 65 -11.99 28.80 6.46
CA VAL A 65 -12.75 27.61 6.86
C VAL A 65 -12.23 27.09 8.20
N LYS A 66 -13.07 26.80 9.20
CA LYS A 66 -12.65 26.09 10.43
C LYS A 66 -12.71 24.58 10.18
N LEU A 67 -11.57 23.92 10.07
CA LEU A 67 -11.48 22.46 9.94
C LEU A 67 -11.33 21.81 11.32
N GLU A 68 -12.18 20.83 11.61
CA GLU A 68 -12.13 20.00 12.81
C GLU A 68 -12.20 18.54 12.41
N ILE A 69 -11.45 17.67 13.08
CA ILE A 69 -11.34 16.25 12.73
C ILE A 69 -11.62 15.41 13.98
N ARG A 70 -12.38 14.33 13.80
CA ARG A 70 -12.64 13.27 14.76
C ARG A 70 -12.41 11.91 14.10
N LEU A 71 -12.08 10.91 14.91
CA LEU A 71 -11.88 9.54 14.47
C LEU A 71 -13.06 8.68 14.94
N GLY A 72 -13.71 8.00 14.00
CA GLY A 72 -14.77 7.04 14.26
C GLY A 72 -14.19 5.64 14.47
N ARG A 73 -14.38 5.07 15.67
CA ARG A 73 -14.01 3.70 16.00
C ARG A 73 -15.26 2.83 16.12
N ALA A 74 -15.28 1.73 15.39
CA ALA A 74 -16.28 0.68 15.47
C ALA A 74 -15.59 -0.69 15.70
N ALA A 75 -16.36 -1.75 15.94
CA ALA A 75 -15.80 -3.11 16.04
C ALA A 75 -15.12 -3.55 14.72
N GLY A 76 -15.60 -3.03 13.59
CA GLY A 76 -14.95 -3.14 12.29
C GLY A 76 -14.54 -1.77 11.75
N LEU A 77 -14.74 -1.56 10.46
CA LEU A 77 -14.55 -0.26 9.82
C LEU A 77 -15.75 0.66 10.12
N MET A 78 -15.50 1.91 10.50
CA MET A 78 -16.52 2.97 10.48
C MET A 78 -16.87 3.27 9.01
N HIS A 79 -17.80 2.48 8.47
CA HIS A 79 -18.07 2.42 7.02
C HIS A 79 -19.23 3.34 6.58
N MET A 80 -19.72 4.19 7.47
CA MET A 80 -20.74 5.19 7.18
C MET A 80 -20.20 6.20 6.16
N LYS A 81 -21.00 6.52 5.15
CA LYS A 81 -20.69 7.49 4.10
C LYS A 81 -21.84 8.46 4.03
N ALA A 82 -21.68 9.58 4.72
CA ALA A 82 -22.72 10.58 4.88
C ALA A 82 -22.12 11.99 4.86
N PHE A 83 -22.84 12.91 4.23
CA PHE A 83 -22.47 14.31 4.09
C PHE A 83 -23.67 15.13 4.55
N TYR A 84 -23.55 15.73 5.73
CA TYR A 84 -24.61 16.49 6.35
C TYR A 84 -24.27 17.99 6.29
N PHE A 85 -25.17 18.78 5.73
CA PHE A 85 -24.96 20.20 5.46
C PHE A 85 -26.03 21.04 6.15
N GLU A 86 -25.60 22.11 6.81
CA GLU A 86 -26.49 23.13 7.35
C GLU A 86 -26.26 24.47 6.64
N PHE A 87 -27.32 24.97 6.02
CA PHE A 87 -27.34 26.22 5.27
C PHE A 87 -28.11 27.29 6.04
N ILE A 88 -27.61 28.51 6.00
CA ILE A 88 -28.22 29.69 6.63
C ILE A 88 -28.45 30.80 5.61
N ARG A 89 -29.38 31.70 5.90
CA ARG A 89 -29.50 32.99 5.22
C ARG A 89 -28.91 34.09 6.11
N GLU A 90 -28.24 35.08 5.53
CA GLU A 90 -27.66 36.19 6.30
C GLU A 90 -28.73 36.93 7.13
N GLU A 91 -29.90 37.15 6.54
CA GLU A 91 -31.02 37.87 7.18
C GLU A 91 -31.78 37.03 8.22
N ALA A 92 -31.62 35.70 8.21
CA ALA A 92 -32.36 34.79 9.08
C ALA A 92 -31.52 33.59 9.53
N PRO A 93 -30.41 33.81 10.27
CA PRO A 93 -29.45 32.76 10.62
C PRO A 93 -30.03 31.64 11.51
N LYS A 94 -31.15 31.91 12.19
CA LYS A 94 -31.88 30.91 12.99
C LYS A 94 -32.69 29.93 12.13
N ARG A 95 -33.04 30.29 10.89
CA ARG A 95 -33.75 29.41 9.95
C ARG A 95 -32.72 28.64 9.13
N ARG A 96 -32.44 27.42 9.57
CA ARG A 96 -31.49 26.51 8.90
C ARG A 96 -32.20 25.65 7.89
N LYS A 97 -31.67 25.56 6.66
CA LYS A 97 -31.99 24.47 5.72
C LYS A 97 -30.95 23.37 5.93
N ARG A 98 -31.39 22.12 5.96
CA ARG A 98 -30.52 20.97 6.17
C ARG A 98 -30.61 20.00 5.00
N ARG A 99 -29.47 19.42 4.63
CA ARG A 99 -29.39 18.40 3.59
C ARG A 99 -28.51 17.27 4.07
N LEU A 100 -28.94 16.05 3.78
CA LEU A 100 -28.16 14.84 3.99
C LEU A 100 -27.94 14.14 2.65
N LEU A 101 -26.67 13.95 2.28
CA LEU A 101 -26.29 13.02 1.24
C LEU A 101 -25.75 11.75 1.88
N PHE A 102 -26.15 10.57 1.40
CA PHE A 102 -25.61 9.30 1.91
C PHE A 102 -25.66 8.20 0.85
N GLY A 103 -24.81 7.20 0.95
CA GLY A 103 -24.79 6.10 0.00
C GLY A 103 -23.48 5.32 -0.06
N SER A 104 -23.07 4.88 -1.25
CA SER A 104 -21.84 4.10 -1.45
C SER A 104 -20.58 4.95 -1.60
N ALA A 105 -20.74 6.24 -1.94
CA ALA A 105 -19.62 7.12 -2.30
C ALA A 105 -18.75 7.49 -1.10
N ASN A 106 -17.48 7.11 -1.15
CA ASN A 106 -16.47 7.64 -0.24
C ASN A 106 -16.18 9.12 -0.53
N ALA A 107 -15.61 9.83 0.44
CA ALA A 107 -15.21 11.23 0.29
C ALA A 107 -13.89 11.36 -0.51
N THR A 108 -13.87 10.80 -1.72
CA THR A 108 -12.69 10.76 -2.59
C THR A 108 -13.02 11.28 -3.98
N ASN A 109 -12.00 11.77 -4.67
CA ASN A 109 -12.14 12.20 -6.05
C ASN A 109 -12.55 11.05 -6.97
N ALA A 110 -12.10 9.81 -6.69
CA ALA A 110 -12.48 8.64 -7.50
C ALA A 110 -13.99 8.35 -7.44
N ALA A 111 -14.60 8.48 -6.26
CA ALA A 111 -16.03 8.28 -6.06
C ALA A 111 -16.86 9.45 -6.62
N PHE A 112 -16.41 10.70 -6.42
CA PHE A 112 -17.21 11.87 -6.78
C PHE A 112 -17.08 12.35 -8.23
N LEU A 113 -15.96 12.04 -8.90
CA LEU A 113 -15.73 12.42 -10.30
C LEU A 113 -16.54 11.55 -11.28
N GLY A 114 -16.91 10.32 -10.89
CA GLY A 114 -17.71 9.41 -11.71
C GLY A 114 -16.97 8.80 -12.92
N SER A 115 -15.64 8.94 -12.99
CA SER A 115 -14.82 8.37 -14.08
C SER A 115 -14.21 7.01 -13.76
N ARG A 116 -14.27 6.57 -12.49
CA ARG A 116 -13.68 5.30 -12.02
C ARG A 116 -14.69 4.39 -11.33
N ASN A 117 -15.48 4.95 -10.41
CA ASN A 117 -16.47 4.19 -9.66
C ASN A 117 -17.88 4.58 -10.10
N ALA A 118 -18.77 3.59 -10.19
CA ALA A 118 -20.20 3.81 -10.19
C ALA A 118 -20.67 3.87 -8.73
N GLU A 119 -21.25 4.99 -8.33
CA GLU A 119 -21.70 5.23 -6.95
C GLU A 119 -23.18 5.56 -6.90
N LEU A 120 -23.87 5.11 -5.85
CA LEU A 120 -25.24 5.49 -5.54
C LEU A 120 -25.23 6.46 -4.37
N ILE A 121 -25.85 7.63 -4.54
CA ILE A 121 -26.01 8.66 -3.51
C ILE A 121 -27.47 9.08 -3.47
N ALA A 122 -28.09 8.96 -2.30
CA ALA A 122 -29.38 9.56 -2.00
C ALA A 122 -29.16 11.01 -1.53
N ASP A 123 -30.00 11.92 -2.01
CA ASP A 123 -30.05 13.32 -1.60
C ASP A 123 -31.37 13.58 -0.88
N LEU A 124 -31.29 13.99 0.38
CA LEU A 124 -32.44 14.25 1.24
C LEU A 124 -32.37 15.66 1.81
N ASP A 125 -33.30 16.52 1.40
CA ASP A 125 -33.57 17.80 2.06
C ASP A 125 -34.38 17.51 3.34
N LEU A 126 -33.82 17.81 4.52
CA LEU A 126 -34.42 17.47 5.81
C LEU A 126 -35.41 18.54 6.27
N ALA A 127 -36.66 18.13 6.50
CA ALA A 127 -37.70 18.97 7.11
C ALA A 127 -37.78 18.67 8.61
N ILE A 128 -37.31 19.57 9.47
CA ILE A 128 -37.24 19.36 10.94
C ILE A 128 -38.54 18.83 11.54
N GLN A 129 -39.70 19.24 11.03
CA GLN A 129 -41.00 18.78 11.53
C GLN A 129 -41.24 17.28 11.34
N HIS A 130 -40.53 16.66 10.39
CA HIS A 130 -40.71 15.25 10.01
C HIS A 130 -39.42 14.42 10.17
N ASP A 131 -38.25 15.05 10.11
CA ASP A 131 -36.94 14.39 10.12
C ASP A 131 -36.09 14.78 11.35
N ALA A 132 -36.73 15.14 12.46
CA ALA A 132 -36.07 15.57 13.69
C ALA A 132 -35.05 14.54 14.20
N ASP A 133 -35.42 13.25 14.21
CA ASP A 133 -34.55 12.18 14.70
C ASP A 133 -33.25 12.07 13.89
N ILE A 134 -33.32 12.29 12.57
CA ILE A 134 -32.12 12.31 11.71
C ILE A 134 -31.24 13.49 12.11
N ALA A 135 -31.82 14.69 12.21
CA ALA A 135 -31.10 15.89 12.60
C ALA A 135 -30.47 15.75 14.00
N ASP A 136 -31.14 15.09 14.93
CA ASP A 136 -30.68 14.85 16.29
C ASP A 136 -29.50 13.87 16.31
N TYR A 137 -29.55 12.79 15.51
CA TYR A 137 -28.43 11.86 15.38
C TYR A 137 -27.16 12.57 14.87
N PHE A 138 -27.27 13.36 13.78
CA PHE A 138 -26.11 14.11 13.26
C PHE A 138 -25.68 15.25 14.19
N SER A 139 -26.62 15.86 14.92
CA SER A 139 -26.29 16.84 15.96
C SER A 139 -25.53 16.21 17.12
N GLY A 140 -25.86 14.97 17.51
CA GLY A 140 -25.10 14.19 18.48
C GLY A 140 -23.66 13.95 18.04
N ILE A 141 -23.44 13.63 16.76
CA ILE A 141 -22.09 13.53 16.18
C ILE A 141 -21.36 14.87 16.24
N LEU A 142 -22.03 15.95 15.82
CA LEU A 142 -21.46 17.30 15.84
C LEU A 142 -21.08 17.79 17.23
N ALA A 143 -21.85 17.42 18.25
CA ALA A 143 -21.56 17.75 19.64
C ALA A 143 -20.21 17.15 20.08
N THR A 144 -19.80 16.00 19.54
CA THR A 144 -18.50 15.40 19.86
C THR A 144 -17.34 16.28 19.43
N PHE A 145 -17.46 17.10 18.38
CA PHE A 145 -16.38 17.99 17.95
C PHE A 145 -16.09 19.13 18.96
N ASN A 146 -16.98 19.34 19.93
CA ASN A 146 -16.84 20.38 20.94
C ASN A 146 -16.28 19.85 22.28
N THR A 147 -16.02 18.55 22.40
CA THR A 147 -15.43 17.96 23.61
C THR A 147 -13.94 17.65 23.37
N GLU A 148 -13.21 17.27 24.42
CA GLU A 148 -11.87 16.68 24.32
C GLU A 148 -11.89 15.18 24.68
N SER A 149 -13.05 14.65 25.07
CA SER A 149 -13.22 13.25 25.45
C SER A 149 -13.68 12.39 24.28
N THR A 150 -13.49 11.08 24.44
CA THR A 150 -14.14 10.07 23.62
C THR A 150 -15.62 10.02 23.96
N THR A 151 -16.48 10.05 22.93
CA THR A 151 -17.94 10.02 23.10
C THR A 151 -18.52 8.83 22.35
N VAL A 152 -19.47 8.12 22.96
CA VAL A 152 -20.23 7.06 22.29
C VAL A 152 -21.40 7.68 21.54
N ILE A 153 -21.52 7.36 20.26
CA ILE A 153 -22.70 7.65 19.43
C ILE A 153 -23.53 6.37 19.37
N GLU A 154 -24.75 6.43 19.92
CA GLU A 154 -25.67 5.30 19.88
C GLU A 154 -26.27 5.12 18.49
N GLY A 155 -26.45 3.87 18.08
CA GLY A 155 -27.09 3.55 16.80
C GLY A 155 -28.57 3.90 16.82
N ALA A 156 -29.13 4.17 15.65
CA ALA A 156 -30.53 4.57 15.52
C ALA A 156 -31.19 3.95 14.29
N GLU A 157 -32.48 3.69 14.40
CA GLU A 157 -33.33 3.21 13.31
C GLU A 157 -34.40 4.27 13.04
N ILE A 158 -34.30 4.94 11.89
CA ILE A 158 -35.09 6.16 11.64
C ILE A 158 -35.86 6.02 10.32
N TRP A 159 -37.11 6.49 10.31
CA TRP A 159 -37.92 6.60 9.10
C TRP A 159 -37.90 8.04 8.60
N PRO A 160 -37.11 8.38 7.57
CA PRO A 160 -37.19 9.69 6.95
C PRO A 160 -38.57 9.87 6.31
N SER A 161 -39.01 11.13 6.25
CA SER A 161 -40.24 11.54 5.56
C SER A 161 -40.32 11.05 4.11
N GLN A 162 -39.18 10.75 3.48
CA GLN A 162 -39.09 10.33 2.07
C GLN A 162 -38.87 8.81 1.85
N MET A 163 -38.73 7.98 2.90
CA MET A 163 -38.38 6.54 2.81
C MET A 163 -37.10 6.24 1.99
N PRO A 164 -36.39 5.10 2.19
CA PRO A 164 -36.64 3.98 3.11
C PRO A 164 -36.13 4.25 4.53
N LYS A 165 -36.43 3.31 5.45
CA LYS A 165 -35.86 3.27 6.80
C LYS A 165 -34.33 3.26 6.75
N LEU A 166 -33.71 4.13 7.54
CA LEU A 166 -32.25 4.24 7.70
C LEU A 166 -31.81 3.54 8.98
N TYR A 167 -30.76 2.73 8.86
CA TYR A 167 -30.06 2.11 9.99
C TYR A 167 -28.73 2.84 10.18
N LEU A 168 -28.66 3.65 11.23
CA LEU A 168 -27.50 4.46 11.55
C LEU A 168 -26.64 3.76 12.62
N PRO A 169 -25.31 3.67 12.42
CA PRO A 169 -24.47 2.78 13.22
C PRO A 169 -24.12 3.33 14.60
N LYS A 170 -23.95 2.44 15.58
CA LYS A 170 -23.28 2.76 16.83
C LYS A 170 -21.75 2.83 16.62
N PHE A 171 -21.09 3.85 17.17
CA PHE A 171 -19.62 3.96 17.14
C PHE A 171 -19.08 4.88 18.25
N LYS A 172 -17.76 4.91 18.44
CA LYS A 172 -17.06 5.86 19.32
C LYS A 172 -16.42 6.98 18.50
N SER A 173 -16.63 8.23 18.87
CA SER A 173 -15.95 9.41 18.32
C SER A 173 -14.78 9.81 19.21
N ILE A 174 -13.57 9.82 18.67
CA ILE A 174 -12.30 9.96 19.39
C ILE A 174 -11.55 11.19 18.87
N VAL A 175 -10.81 11.88 19.74
CA VAL A 175 -9.95 13.01 19.35
C VAL A 175 -8.72 12.51 18.58
N PRO A 176 -8.29 13.18 17.49
CA PRO A 176 -7.11 12.77 16.73
C PRO A 176 -5.80 12.77 17.54
N SER A 177 -5.65 13.61 18.56
CA SER A 177 -4.47 13.58 19.44
C SER A 177 -4.41 12.31 20.29
N ALA A 178 -5.56 11.69 20.56
CA ALA A 178 -5.69 10.41 21.23
C ALA A 178 -5.77 9.25 20.21
N MET A 179 -5.09 9.39 19.05
CA MET A 179 -5.11 8.44 17.94
C MET A 179 -5.13 7.00 18.48
N PRO A 180 -6.19 6.22 18.18
CA PRO A 180 -6.34 4.87 18.68
C PRO A 180 -5.09 4.02 18.52
N PHE A 181 -4.49 3.67 19.65
CA PHE A 181 -3.64 2.51 19.80
C PHE A 181 -4.59 1.35 20.12
N GLY A 182 -5.39 0.89 19.16
CA GLY A 182 -6.04 -0.41 19.31
C GLY A 182 -5.17 -1.44 18.63
N PHE A 183 -5.01 -2.63 19.20
CA PHE A 183 -4.24 -3.71 18.55
C PHE A 183 -4.71 -3.95 17.10
N ASP A 184 -6.03 -4.07 16.89
CA ASP A 184 -6.59 -4.30 15.55
C ASP A 184 -6.37 -3.10 14.61
N THR A 185 -6.47 -1.88 15.13
CA THR A 185 -6.21 -0.64 14.35
C THR A 185 -4.73 -0.57 13.95
N TRP A 186 -3.81 -0.93 14.84
CA TRP A 186 -2.38 -0.99 14.56
C TRP A 186 -2.05 -2.01 13.48
N LEU A 187 -2.61 -3.22 13.57
CA LEU A 187 -2.47 -4.25 12.54
C LEU A 187 -3.01 -3.77 11.17
N GLN A 188 -4.19 -3.13 11.16
CA GLN A 188 -4.84 -2.64 9.94
C GLN A 188 -4.06 -1.49 9.26
N ARG A 189 -3.31 -0.69 10.04
CA ARG A 189 -2.46 0.40 9.52
C ARG A 189 -1.13 -0.10 8.94
N GLY A 190 -0.74 -1.35 9.22
CA GLY A 190 0.51 -1.90 8.71
C GLY A 190 0.55 -2.05 7.19
N LEU A 191 1.71 -2.48 6.71
CA LEU A 191 2.04 -2.62 5.29
C LEU A 191 2.40 -4.08 5.01
N LEU A 192 2.15 -4.53 3.78
CA LEU A 192 2.56 -5.85 3.30
C LEU A 192 3.79 -5.70 2.41
N ALA A 193 4.89 -6.39 2.74
CA ALA A 193 6.09 -6.39 1.90
C ALA A 193 5.95 -7.37 0.72
N ALA A 194 5.46 -6.84 -0.41
CA ALA A 194 5.33 -7.58 -1.65
C ALA A 194 6.66 -7.61 -2.40
N GLN A 195 7.27 -8.79 -2.57
CA GLN A 195 8.49 -8.91 -3.37
C GLN A 195 8.20 -8.54 -4.82
N TYR A 196 8.98 -7.60 -5.36
CA TYR A 196 8.86 -7.23 -6.77
C TYR A 196 9.45 -8.35 -7.64
N ARG A 197 8.55 -9.12 -8.25
CA ARG A 197 8.87 -10.22 -9.19
C ARG A 197 8.62 -9.84 -10.65
N ASN A 198 8.03 -8.67 -10.89
CA ASN A 198 7.69 -8.20 -12.22
C ASN A 198 8.97 -7.79 -12.96
N ALA A 199 8.98 -7.98 -14.28
CA ALA A 199 10.13 -7.74 -15.17
C ALA A 199 11.44 -8.52 -14.84
N PRO A 200 11.40 -9.86 -14.70
CA PRO A 200 12.63 -10.67 -14.64
C PRO A 200 13.42 -10.63 -15.96
N GLN A 201 12.89 -9.99 -17.00
CA GLN A 201 13.54 -9.80 -18.30
C GLN A 201 14.15 -8.40 -18.46
N PHE A 202 14.07 -7.52 -17.46
CA PHE A 202 14.72 -6.22 -17.55
C PHE A 202 16.24 -6.43 -17.64
N ALA A 203 16.89 -5.74 -18.57
CA ALA A 203 18.31 -5.87 -18.89
C ALA A 203 18.74 -7.27 -19.39
N ILE A 204 17.80 -8.08 -19.86
CA ILE A 204 18.03 -9.44 -20.36
C ILE A 204 17.35 -9.62 -21.72
N LEU A 205 18.11 -9.96 -22.75
CA LEU A 205 17.59 -10.36 -24.05
C LEU A 205 17.22 -11.85 -24.01
N SER A 206 15.95 -12.17 -24.24
CA SER A 206 15.51 -13.56 -24.42
C SER A 206 15.53 -13.90 -25.91
N ILE A 207 16.24 -14.98 -26.27
CA ILE A 207 16.36 -15.49 -27.63
C ILE A 207 15.62 -16.83 -27.70
N GLN A 208 14.62 -16.87 -28.57
CA GLN A 208 13.95 -18.10 -28.95
C GLN A 208 14.85 -18.87 -29.90
N LEU A 209 15.16 -20.11 -29.55
CA LEU A 209 15.87 -21.06 -30.39
C LEU A 209 14.87 -21.76 -31.32
N LYS A 210 15.36 -22.16 -32.50
CA LYS A 210 14.58 -22.96 -33.46
C LYS A 210 14.34 -24.39 -32.97
N LYS A 211 15.18 -24.87 -32.06
CA LYS A 211 15.11 -26.19 -31.44
C LYS A 211 15.53 -26.10 -29.98
N ALA A 212 14.86 -26.85 -29.11
CA ALA A 212 15.21 -26.94 -27.70
C ALA A 212 16.63 -27.50 -27.50
N LEU A 213 17.35 -26.96 -26.51
CA LEU A 213 18.69 -27.42 -26.16
C LEU A 213 18.63 -28.82 -25.52
N PRO A 214 19.40 -29.79 -26.02
CA PRO A 214 19.56 -31.08 -25.36
C PRO A 214 20.36 -30.95 -24.04
N GLN A 215 20.23 -31.93 -23.14
CA GLN A 215 20.93 -32.02 -21.85
C GLN A 215 22.42 -32.42 -22.01
N ASP A 216 23.17 -31.75 -22.88
CA ASP A 216 24.51 -32.21 -23.26
C ASP A 216 25.51 -31.07 -23.58
N MET A 217 26.47 -31.36 -24.46
CA MET A 217 27.49 -30.45 -24.95
C MET A 217 26.91 -29.15 -25.54
N VAL A 218 25.76 -29.20 -26.22
CA VAL A 218 25.15 -28.02 -26.85
C VAL A 218 24.73 -27.00 -25.80
N ALA A 219 24.07 -27.44 -24.73
CA ALA A 219 23.74 -26.60 -23.57
C ALA A 219 24.98 -25.95 -22.95
N LYS A 220 26.07 -26.72 -22.80
CA LYS A 220 27.34 -26.23 -22.25
C LYS A 220 27.99 -25.15 -23.12
N ILE A 221 27.87 -25.25 -24.45
CA ILE A 221 28.38 -24.23 -25.38
C ILE A 221 27.63 -22.90 -25.19
N PHE A 222 26.31 -22.92 -25.02
CA PHE A 222 25.56 -21.69 -24.72
C PHE A 222 25.94 -21.13 -23.34
N ALA A 223 26.02 -21.99 -22.32
CA ALA A 223 26.37 -21.59 -20.96
C ALA A 223 27.77 -20.96 -20.85
N SER A 224 28.77 -21.49 -21.57
CA SER A 224 30.14 -20.96 -21.56
C SER A 224 30.24 -19.54 -22.14
N ARG A 225 29.24 -19.11 -22.93
CA ARG A 225 29.15 -17.77 -23.52
C ARG A 225 28.11 -16.87 -22.82
N SER A 226 27.86 -17.13 -21.53
CA SER A 226 26.95 -16.35 -20.67
C SER A 226 25.46 -16.40 -21.04
N PHE A 227 25.03 -17.39 -21.82
CA PHE A 227 23.61 -17.64 -22.06
C PHE A 227 23.05 -18.57 -20.99
N THR A 228 21.87 -18.25 -20.44
CA THR A 228 21.19 -19.08 -19.43
C THR A 228 19.88 -19.64 -19.97
N GLU A 229 19.61 -20.92 -19.70
CA GLU A 229 18.40 -21.60 -20.15
C GLU A 229 17.17 -21.23 -19.31
N LYS A 230 15.97 -21.33 -19.90
CA LYS A 230 14.70 -21.20 -19.17
C LYS A 230 13.64 -22.17 -19.71
N GLY A 231 12.84 -22.77 -18.82
CA GLY A 231 11.66 -23.55 -19.19
C GLY A 231 12.01 -24.79 -20.03
N ASP A 232 11.33 -24.96 -21.16
CA ASP A 232 11.49 -26.09 -22.08
C ASP A 232 12.80 -26.05 -22.90
N ARG A 233 13.75 -25.20 -22.50
CA ARG A 233 15.12 -25.07 -23.06
C ARG A 233 15.18 -24.63 -24.51
N ASP A 234 14.08 -24.14 -25.03
CA ASP A 234 13.96 -23.47 -26.31
C ASP A 234 14.20 -21.95 -26.21
N ILE A 235 14.40 -21.43 -24.99
CA ILE A 235 14.72 -20.02 -24.74
C ILE A 235 16.05 -19.93 -23.99
N VAL A 236 16.96 -19.12 -24.55
CA VAL A 236 18.19 -18.70 -23.87
C VAL A 236 18.16 -17.22 -23.55
N ARG A 237 18.79 -16.84 -22.44
CA ARG A 237 18.80 -15.49 -21.88
C ARG A 237 20.20 -14.93 -21.86
N TYR A 238 20.36 -13.73 -22.40
CA TYR A 238 21.62 -12.99 -22.44
C TYR A 238 21.49 -11.68 -21.65
N GLY A 239 22.23 -11.56 -20.55
CA GLY A 239 22.25 -10.35 -19.72
C GLY A 239 23.13 -9.27 -20.32
N TYR A 240 22.60 -8.46 -21.24
CA TYR A 240 23.40 -7.48 -22.01
C TYR A 240 23.95 -6.31 -21.17
N MET A 241 23.48 -6.15 -19.92
CA MET A 241 24.01 -5.16 -18.96
C MET A 241 25.05 -5.74 -18.00
N ASN A 242 25.17 -7.06 -17.91
CA ASN A 242 26.12 -7.70 -17.00
C ASN A 242 27.50 -7.63 -17.66
N SER A 243 28.37 -6.77 -17.15
CA SER A 243 29.80 -6.85 -17.49
C SER A 243 30.41 -8.03 -16.73
N SER A 244 31.42 -8.68 -17.30
CA SER A 244 32.26 -9.72 -16.68
C SER A 244 32.97 -9.26 -15.38
N SER A 245 32.77 -8.00 -14.97
CA SER A 245 33.20 -7.39 -13.71
C SER A 245 32.11 -7.33 -12.62
N ASP A 246 30.89 -7.85 -12.85
CA ASP A 246 29.83 -7.90 -11.83
C ASP A 246 30.01 -9.10 -10.86
N ILE A 247 31.25 -9.60 -10.75
CA ILE A 247 31.66 -10.58 -9.74
C ILE A 247 31.66 -9.88 -8.39
N ALA A 248 30.73 -10.32 -7.53
CA ALA A 248 30.69 -10.07 -6.09
C ALA A 248 30.98 -8.63 -5.67
N VAL A 249 29.96 -7.77 -5.71
CA VAL A 249 29.95 -6.64 -4.77
C VAL A 249 30.02 -7.27 -3.39
N ASP A 250 31.13 -7.01 -2.68
CA ASP A 250 31.39 -7.42 -1.31
C ASP A 250 30.09 -7.27 -0.51
N GLU A 251 29.49 -8.40 -0.14
CA GLU A 251 28.20 -8.46 0.54
C GLU A 251 28.41 -8.00 1.99
N ALA A 252 28.56 -6.69 2.20
CA ALA A 252 28.27 -6.11 3.49
C ALA A 252 26.85 -6.56 3.85
N GLU A 253 26.70 -7.26 4.97
CA GLU A 253 25.46 -7.86 5.46
C GLU A 253 24.33 -6.82 5.44
N ILE A 254 23.61 -6.69 4.32
CA ILE A 254 22.38 -5.92 4.30
C ILE A 254 21.45 -6.68 5.26
N PRO A 255 21.03 -6.04 6.37
CA PRO A 255 20.34 -6.73 7.44
C PRO A 255 19.15 -7.51 6.88
N ARG A 256 18.94 -8.73 7.38
CA ARG A 256 17.71 -9.50 7.13
C ARG A 256 16.52 -8.81 7.81
N TRP A 257 16.18 -7.62 7.33
CA TRP A 257 15.19 -6.72 7.91
C TRP A 257 13.83 -7.42 8.02
N LYS A 258 13.51 -8.31 7.07
CA LYS A 258 12.29 -9.13 7.12
C LYS A 258 12.20 -9.98 8.38
N SER A 259 13.27 -10.66 8.76
CA SER A 259 13.27 -11.48 9.99
C SER A 259 13.31 -10.65 11.27
N ARG A 260 13.75 -9.39 11.19
CA ARG A 260 13.84 -8.50 12.35
C ARG A 260 12.54 -7.73 12.61
N TYR A 261 11.92 -7.24 11.55
CA TYR A 261 10.81 -6.29 11.60
C TYR A 261 9.50 -6.82 10.99
N GLY A 262 9.57 -7.88 10.19
CA GLY A 262 8.41 -8.47 9.54
C GLY A 262 7.77 -9.56 10.40
N VAL A 263 6.45 -9.69 10.29
CA VAL A 263 5.67 -10.81 10.80
C VAL A 263 4.98 -11.47 9.61
N TRP A 264 5.22 -12.76 9.39
CA TRP A 264 4.56 -13.45 8.30
C TRP A 264 3.06 -13.61 8.59
N THR A 265 2.21 -13.44 7.58
CA THR A 265 0.77 -13.69 7.65
C THR A 265 0.32 -14.39 6.38
N HIS A 266 -0.92 -14.89 6.35
CA HIS A 266 -1.52 -15.45 5.15
C HIS A 266 -1.66 -14.44 3.99
N LEU A 267 -1.52 -13.13 4.25
CA LEU A 267 -1.49 -12.07 3.23
C LEU A 267 -0.06 -11.68 2.79
N GLY A 268 0.97 -12.20 3.47
CA GLY A 268 2.38 -11.89 3.22
C GLY A 268 3.10 -11.37 4.47
N ASP A 269 4.32 -10.87 4.26
CA ASP A 269 5.15 -10.28 5.33
C ASP A 269 4.56 -8.92 5.76
N TRP A 270 3.95 -8.87 6.94
CA TRP A 270 3.41 -7.65 7.54
C TRP A 270 4.49 -6.86 8.28
N ILE A 271 4.43 -5.53 8.20
CA ILE A 271 5.30 -4.60 8.93
C ILE A 271 4.45 -3.48 9.50
N SER A 272 4.72 -3.05 10.73
CA SER A 272 4.04 -1.89 11.29
C SER A 272 4.36 -0.60 10.53
N TYR A 273 3.39 0.31 10.51
CA TYR A 273 3.53 1.60 9.84
C TYR A 273 4.71 2.41 10.41
N GLU A 274 4.87 2.42 11.72
CA GLU A 274 5.90 3.16 12.45
C GLU A 274 7.31 2.63 12.14
N CYS A 275 7.45 1.31 12.02
CA CYS A 275 8.72 0.69 11.64
C CYS A 275 9.10 1.04 10.20
N TYR A 276 8.16 0.95 9.27
CA TYR A 276 8.41 1.34 7.88
C TYR A 276 8.72 2.83 7.74
N LYS A 277 8.02 3.71 8.48
CA LYS A 277 8.32 5.15 8.50
C LYS A 277 9.74 5.43 8.97
N SER A 278 10.21 4.68 9.97
CA SER A 278 11.54 4.86 10.56
C SER A 278 12.67 4.25 9.71
N HIS A 279 12.43 3.05 9.15
CA HIS A 279 13.48 2.23 8.52
C HIS A 279 13.24 1.88 7.05
N GLY A 280 12.16 2.36 6.43
CA GLY A 280 11.74 1.97 5.07
C GLY A 280 12.79 2.21 3.99
N THR A 281 13.66 3.21 4.18
CA THR A 281 14.80 3.48 3.28
C THR A 281 15.84 2.35 3.24
N ARG A 282 15.90 1.52 4.30
CA ARG A 282 16.76 0.34 4.46
C ARG A 282 16.06 -0.97 4.10
N MET A 283 14.73 -0.98 4.00
CA MET A 283 13.92 -2.18 3.68
C MET A 283 13.93 -2.48 2.17
N LYS A 284 15.10 -2.82 1.66
CA LYS A 284 15.33 -3.09 0.23
C LYS A 284 15.85 -4.51 0.01
N SER A 285 15.77 -4.99 -1.22
CA SER A 285 16.40 -6.25 -1.61
C SER A 285 17.93 -6.11 -1.61
N LYS A 286 18.63 -7.21 -1.34
CA LYS A 286 20.10 -7.25 -1.42
C LYS A 286 20.66 -6.76 -2.76
N ALA A 287 19.92 -6.98 -3.85
CA ALA A 287 20.31 -6.58 -5.19
C ALA A 287 20.05 -5.08 -5.49
N SER A 288 19.58 -4.27 -4.52
CA SER A 288 19.14 -2.89 -4.77
C SER A 288 20.23 -2.02 -5.39
N SER A 289 21.45 -2.05 -4.87
CA SER A 289 22.57 -1.26 -5.41
C SER A 289 22.92 -1.67 -6.85
N ALA A 290 22.97 -2.97 -7.13
CA ALA A 290 23.22 -3.48 -8.48
C ALA A 290 22.08 -3.10 -9.45
N ARG A 291 20.83 -3.17 -9.01
CA ARG A 291 19.65 -2.76 -9.80
C ARG A 291 19.65 -1.26 -10.08
N HIS A 292 20.01 -0.44 -9.09
CA HIS A 292 20.17 0.99 -9.25
C HIS A 292 21.27 1.32 -10.27
N ALA A 293 22.44 0.70 -10.14
CA ALA A 293 23.55 0.88 -11.10
C ALA A 293 23.13 0.53 -12.54
N LYS A 294 22.34 -0.54 -12.72
CA LYS A 294 21.80 -0.92 -14.04
C LYS A 294 20.88 0.16 -14.62
N ILE A 295 19.94 0.69 -13.84
CA ILE A 295 19.06 1.77 -14.29
C ILE A 295 19.87 3.02 -14.61
N SER A 296 20.77 3.45 -13.72
CA SER A 296 21.58 4.65 -13.90
C SER A 296 22.48 4.54 -15.13
N LYS A 297 23.07 3.36 -15.38
CA LYS A 297 23.88 3.10 -16.59
C LYS A 297 23.03 3.15 -17.86
N LEU A 298 21.83 2.57 -17.84
CA LEU A 298 20.93 2.60 -18.99
C LEU A 298 20.46 4.03 -19.27
N LEU A 299 19.96 4.76 -18.28
CA LEU A 299 19.51 6.15 -18.45
C LEU A 299 20.65 7.09 -18.89
N GLY A 300 21.86 6.92 -18.32
CA GLY A 300 22.99 7.78 -18.62
C GLY A 300 23.66 7.53 -19.98
N ARG A 301 23.52 6.32 -20.56
CA ARG A 301 24.19 5.94 -21.82
C ARG A 301 23.23 5.51 -22.92
N ALA A 302 21.91 5.54 -22.68
CA ALA A 302 20.94 5.08 -23.65
C ALA A 302 21.01 5.84 -24.98
N HIS A 303 21.46 7.09 -25.03
CA HIS A 303 21.60 7.86 -26.27
C HIS A 303 23.02 7.86 -26.85
N ASP A 304 23.97 7.19 -26.19
CA ASP A 304 25.34 7.06 -26.67
C ASP A 304 25.41 5.96 -27.76
N ALA A 305 25.65 6.38 -28.99
CA ALA A 305 25.76 5.48 -30.14
C ALA A 305 26.93 4.50 -30.00
N GLY A 306 28.04 4.92 -29.39
CA GLY A 306 29.21 4.07 -29.14
C GLY A 306 28.88 2.97 -28.14
N TRP A 307 28.22 3.32 -27.03
CA TRP A 307 27.77 2.34 -26.03
C TRP A 307 26.76 1.33 -26.59
N ARG A 308 25.80 1.79 -27.41
CA ARG A 308 24.86 0.87 -28.10
C ARG A 308 25.59 -0.10 -29.01
N ARG A 309 26.54 0.40 -29.82
CA ARG A 309 27.34 -0.43 -30.72
C ARG A 309 28.18 -1.44 -29.95
N GLU A 310 28.80 -1.04 -28.84
CA GLU A 310 29.53 -1.95 -27.93
C GLU A 310 28.65 -3.13 -27.46
N LYS A 311 27.38 -2.89 -27.10
CA LYS A 311 26.47 -3.96 -26.67
C LYS A 311 26.01 -4.87 -27.80
N ILE A 312 25.79 -4.31 -28.99
CA ILE A 312 25.51 -5.08 -30.20
C ILE A 312 26.69 -5.99 -30.53
N ASP A 313 27.90 -5.44 -30.57
CA ASP A 313 29.11 -6.17 -30.91
C ASP A 313 29.40 -7.28 -29.89
N ALA A 314 29.18 -7.02 -28.59
CA ALA A 314 29.31 -8.04 -27.56
C ALA A 314 28.33 -9.22 -27.74
N LEU A 315 27.05 -8.94 -28.02
CA LEU A 315 26.06 -9.99 -28.29
C LEU A 315 26.42 -10.79 -29.55
N LEU A 316 26.74 -10.10 -30.64
CA LEU A 316 27.07 -10.75 -31.91
C LEU A 316 28.36 -11.57 -31.81
N GLY A 317 29.36 -11.08 -31.06
CA GLY A 317 30.57 -11.82 -30.74
C GLY A 317 30.26 -13.11 -29.97
N ALA A 318 29.47 -13.03 -28.90
CA ALA A 318 29.07 -14.21 -28.14
C ALA A 318 28.30 -15.23 -28.98
N LEU A 319 27.37 -14.80 -29.84
CA LEU A 319 26.64 -15.68 -30.74
C LEU A 319 27.53 -16.28 -31.85
N ALA A 320 28.50 -15.53 -32.35
CA ALA A 320 29.46 -16.02 -33.35
C ALA A 320 30.40 -17.07 -32.75
N GLU A 321 30.79 -16.93 -31.49
CA GLU A 321 31.54 -17.97 -30.76
C GLU A 321 30.70 -19.23 -30.54
N VAL A 322 29.44 -19.08 -30.08
CA VAL A 322 28.49 -20.21 -30.00
C VAL A 322 28.37 -20.91 -31.36
N TRP A 323 28.23 -20.15 -32.45
CA TRP A 323 28.13 -20.69 -33.81
C TRP A 323 29.34 -21.56 -34.16
N LYS A 324 30.56 -21.04 -33.94
CA LYS A 324 31.81 -21.76 -34.22
C LYS A 324 31.97 -23.00 -33.35
N ASP A 325 31.67 -22.89 -32.06
CA ASP A 325 31.80 -23.99 -31.09
C ASP A 325 30.83 -25.14 -31.43
N LEU A 326 29.63 -24.82 -31.94
CA LEU A 326 28.68 -25.81 -32.46
C LEU A 326 29.22 -26.50 -33.72
N GLU A 327 29.74 -25.76 -34.70
CA GLU A 327 30.34 -26.34 -35.91
C GLU A 327 31.53 -27.26 -35.59
N ALA A 328 32.43 -26.80 -34.71
CA ALA A 328 33.58 -27.58 -34.26
C ALA A 328 33.17 -28.87 -33.53
N SER A 329 31.99 -28.88 -32.91
CA SER A 329 31.39 -30.04 -32.24
C SER A 329 30.58 -30.93 -33.19
N GLY A 330 30.57 -30.65 -34.50
CA GLY A 330 29.81 -31.40 -35.50
C GLY A 330 28.30 -31.13 -35.49
N VAL A 331 27.85 -30.07 -34.81
CA VAL A 331 26.44 -29.68 -34.71
C VAL A 331 26.13 -28.56 -35.70
N ILE A 332 25.07 -28.71 -36.48
CA ILE A 332 24.62 -27.68 -37.44
C ILE A 332 24.01 -26.49 -36.65
N PRO A 333 24.64 -25.30 -36.62
CA PRO A 333 24.19 -24.20 -35.76
C PRO A 333 22.82 -23.63 -36.16
N SER A 334 22.48 -23.67 -37.45
CA SER A 334 21.21 -23.18 -37.98
C SER A 334 19.99 -23.97 -37.51
N LEU A 335 20.18 -25.13 -36.86
CA LEU A 335 19.12 -25.85 -36.15
C LEU A 335 18.67 -25.14 -34.87
N TYR A 336 19.50 -24.25 -34.31
CA TYR A 336 19.24 -23.56 -33.04
C TYR A 336 19.13 -22.05 -33.25
N LEU A 337 20.02 -21.45 -34.05
CA LEU A 337 20.11 -20.01 -34.27
C LEU A 337 19.57 -19.57 -35.63
N GLU A 338 19.19 -18.30 -35.73
CA GLU A 338 18.73 -17.70 -36.97
C GLU A 338 19.89 -17.53 -37.95
N SER A 339 19.67 -17.92 -39.21
CA SER A 339 20.74 -18.04 -40.20
C SER A 339 20.37 -17.35 -41.51
N LYS A 340 21.33 -16.67 -42.13
CA LYS A 340 21.19 -16.07 -43.45
C LYS A 340 22.42 -16.42 -44.29
N ASN A 341 22.20 -16.96 -45.49
CA ASN A 341 23.26 -17.38 -46.41
C ASN A 341 24.30 -18.33 -45.75
N GLY A 342 23.82 -19.31 -44.97
CA GLY A 342 24.67 -20.29 -44.29
C GLY A 342 25.47 -19.77 -43.09
N ASN A 343 25.28 -18.52 -42.67
CA ASN A 343 25.96 -17.90 -41.54
C ASN A 343 24.96 -17.39 -40.50
N LEU A 344 25.45 -17.01 -39.31
CA LEU A 344 24.66 -16.32 -38.29
C LEU A 344 23.99 -15.07 -38.89
N ASN A 345 22.67 -14.92 -38.67
CA ASN A 345 21.95 -13.74 -39.12
C ASN A 345 22.17 -12.54 -38.17
N SER A 346 23.32 -11.87 -38.30
CA SER A 346 23.69 -10.76 -37.41
C SER A 346 22.66 -9.62 -37.39
N THR A 347 22.07 -9.29 -38.54
CA THR A 347 21.05 -8.23 -38.64
C THR A 347 19.81 -8.53 -37.80
N PHE A 348 19.37 -9.79 -37.77
CA PHE A 348 18.21 -10.21 -36.96
C PHE A 348 18.48 -9.99 -35.46
N TYR A 349 19.65 -10.40 -34.97
CA TYR A 349 20.00 -10.27 -33.55
C TYR A 349 20.31 -8.82 -33.14
N GLU A 350 20.91 -8.03 -34.03
CA GLU A 350 21.10 -6.58 -33.84
C GLU A 350 19.76 -5.87 -33.64
N GLN A 351 18.79 -6.09 -34.54
CA GLN A 351 17.45 -5.49 -34.44
C GLN A 351 16.74 -5.88 -33.15
N ARG A 352 16.82 -7.15 -32.75
CA ARG A 352 16.22 -7.62 -31.48
C ARG A 352 16.84 -6.95 -30.26
N LEU A 353 18.15 -6.74 -30.24
CA LEU A 353 18.80 -6.06 -29.13
C LEU A 353 18.42 -4.57 -29.09
N ILE A 354 18.35 -3.89 -30.24
CA ILE A 354 17.92 -2.49 -30.32
C ILE A 354 16.51 -2.32 -29.75
N GLN A 355 15.56 -3.16 -30.20
CA GLN A 355 14.18 -3.14 -29.68
C GLN A 355 14.15 -3.38 -28.17
N LYS A 356 14.98 -4.29 -27.66
CA LYS A 356 15.07 -4.58 -26.23
C LYS A 356 15.65 -3.40 -25.43
N LEU A 357 16.68 -2.74 -25.96
CA LEU A 357 17.26 -1.54 -25.34
C LEU A 357 16.24 -0.40 -25.24
N GLU A 358 15.44 -0.19 -26.29
CA GLU A 358 14.37 0.82 -26.30
C GLU A 358 13.27 0.49 -25.30
N GLN A 359 12.84 -0.77 -25.25
CA GLN A 359 11.85 -1.23 -24.27
C GLN A 359 12.34 -1.01 -22.83
N ASP A 360 13.57 -1.43 -22.53
CA ASP A 360 14.12 -1.28 -21.18
C ASP A 360 14.42 0.18 -20.82
N LEU A 361 14.73 1.03 -21.80
CA LEU A 361 14.84 2.48 -21.58
C LEU A 361 13.48 3.07 -21.18
N HIS A 362 12.41 2.69 -21.88
CA HIS A 362 11.06 3.15 -21.54
C HIS A 362 10.65 2.73 -20.13
N LEU A 363 10.93 1.48 -19.75
CA LEU A 363 10.71 1.00 -18.38
C LEU A 363 11.54 1.77 -17.36
N ALA A 364 12.83 2.02 -17.65
CA ALA A 364 13.72 2.73 -16.72
C ALA A 364 13.35 4.20 -16.52
N GLN A 365 12.65 4.81 -17.47
CA GLN A 365 12.11 6.18 -17.37
C GLN A 365 10.84 6.27 -16.54
N ASP A 366 10.13 5.16 -16.34
CA ASP A 366 8.95 5.10 -15.47
C ASP A 366 9.40 5.08 -13.99
N GLU A 367 9.03 6.12 -13.23
CA GLU A 367 9.47 6.27 -11.83
C GLU A 367 8.88 5.18 -10.92
N ASP A 368 7.68 4.67 -11.18
CA ASP A 368 7.07 3.59 -10.39
C ASP A 368 7.82 2.28 -10.62
N PHE A 369 8.14 1.97 -11.87
CA PHE A 369 8.97 0.83 -12.25
C PHE A 369 10.35 0.94 -11.61
N LYS A 370 11.02 2.09 -11.75
CA LYS A 370 12.36 2.33 -11.20
C LYS A 370 12.39 2.14 -9.69
N ASN A 371 11.44 2.72 -8.96
CA ASN A 371 11.33 2.58 -7.51
C ASN A 371 11.14 1.12 -7.10
N ARG A 372 10.17 0.42 -7.71
CA ARG A 372 9.87 -0.99 -7.40
C ARG A 372 11.01 -1.94 -7.78
N TYR A 373 11.61 -1.75 -8.95
CA TYR A 373 12.73 -2.55 -9.43
C TYR A 373 13.95 -2.38 -8.51
N VAL A 374 14.37 -1.15 -8.23
CA VAL A 374 15.53 -0.84 -7.38
C VAL A 374 15.30 -1.30 -5.95
N ASN A 375 14.16 -1.00 -5.35
CA ASN A 375 13.87 -1.44 -3.98
C ASN A 375 13.74 -2.97 -3.92
N GLY A 376 13.20 -3.58 -4.98
CA GLY A 376 12.91 -5.01 -5.06
C GLY A 376 11.74 -5.46 -4.18
N TYR A 377 11.08 -4.51 -3.54
CA TYR A 377 9.86 -4.66 -2.76
C TYR A 377 8.94 -3.49 -3.06
N ASP A 378 7.65 -3.79 -3.01
CA ASP A 378 6.59 -2.80 -2.84
C ASP A 378 5.99 -2.98 -1.44
N PHE A 379 5.47 -1.89 -0.87
CA PHE A 379 4.87 -1.89 0.46
C PHE A 379 3.43 -1.36 0.37
N PRO A 380 2.51 -2.09 -0.28
CA PRO A 380 1.11 -1.75 -0.22
C PRO A 380 0.58 -1.77 1.21
N ASP A 381 -0.36 -0.88 1.51
CA ASP A 381 -1.12 -0.89 2.76
C ASP A 381 -1.85 -2.23 2.92
N VAL A 382 -2.00 -2.72 4.16
CA VAL A 382 -2.90 -3.84 4.45
C VAL A 382 -4.30 -3.46 3.96
N PRO A 383 -4.96 -4.30 3.14
CA PRO A 383 -6.29 -3.97 2.65
C PRO A 383 -7.24 -3.73 3.83
N ARG A 384 -8.15 -2.77 3.73
CA ARG A 384 -9.10 -2.49 4.82
C ARG A 384 -10.29 -3.44 4.75
N PHE A 385 -10.22 -4.51 5.54
CA PHE A 385 -11.24 -5.57 5.57
C PHE A 385 -11.73 -5.92 6.98
N ARG A 386 -11.49 -5.06 8.00
CA ARG A 386 -12.04 -5.24 9.36
C ARG A 386 -13.56 -5.44 9.43
N GLN A 387 -14.31 -4.99 8.42
CA GLN A 387 -15.75 -5.23 8.33
C GLN A 387 -16.12 -6.70 8.06
N ASP A 388 -15.22 -7.48 7.43
CA ASP A 388 -15.35 -8.93 7.31
C ASP A 388 -14.69 -9.55 8.55
N VAL A 389 -15.50 -9.76 9.59
CA VAL A 389 -15.04 -10.27 10.89
C VAL A 389 -14.32 -11.62 10.74
N ILE A 390 -14.79 -12.50 9.83
CA ILE A 390 -14.19 -13.82 9.64
C ILE A 390 -12.81 -13.67 8.99
N ALA A 391 -12.69 -12.87 7.94
CA ALA A 391 -11.41 -12.61 7.30
C ALA A 391 -10.44 -11.89 8.24
N TRP A 392 -10.93 -10.92 9.02
CA TRP A 392 -10.14 -10.19 10.00
C TRP A 392 -9.58 -11.10 11.09
N GLU A 393 -10.42 -11.92 11.73
CA GLU A 393 -9.95 -12.85 12.76
C GLU A 393 -8.96 -13.88 12.20
N ARG A 394 -9.10 -14.31 10.93
CA ARG A 394 -8.09 -15.16 10.27
C ARG A 394 -6.76 -14.44 10.08
N PHE A 395 -6.78 -13.13 9.80
CA PHE A 395 -5.58 -12.32 9.68
C PHE A 395 -4.87 -12.16 11.02
N VAL A 396 -5.62 -11.78 12.06
CA VAL A 396 -5.09 -11.65 13.42
C VAL A 396 -4.55 -12.99 13.93
N TYR A 397 -5.30 -14.08 13.74
CA TYR A 397 -4.84 -15.42 14.09
C TYR A 397 -3.53 -15.79 13.41
N SER A 398 -3.42 -15.58 12.09
CA SER A 398 -2.20 -15.88 11.33
C SER A 398 -1.01 -15.02 11.76
N TRP A 399 -1.25 -13.77 12.16
CA TRP A 399 -0.22 -12.91 12.73
C TRP A 399 0.25 -13.42 14.10
N CYS A 400 -0.68 -13.77 14.99
CA CYS A 400 -0.38 -14.33 16.32
C CYS A 400 0.31 -15.71 16.22
N GLU A 401 -0.07 -16.53 15.24
CA GLU A 401 0.59 -17.82 14.95
C GLU A 401 2.07 -17.61 14.64
N SER A 402 2.42 -16.61 13.82
CA SER A 402 3.82 -16.26 13.56
C SER A 402 4.55 -15.80 14.82
N ILE A 403 3.89 -15.06 15.72
CA ILE A 403 4.48 -14.68 17.02
C ILE A 403 4.73 -15.92 17.89
N ALA A 404 3.78 -16.84 17.98
CA ALA A 404 3.93 -18.10 18.70
C ALA A 404 5.10 -18.94 18.14
N VAL A 405 5.23 -19.03 16.81
CA VAL A 405 6.35 -19.72 16.14
C VAL A 405 7.69 -19.05 16.46
N GLU A 406 7.75 -17.72 16.51
CA GLU A 406 8.97 -17.00 16.95
C GLU A 406 9.27 -17.22 18.43
N ALA A 407 8.26 -17.43 19.28
CA ALA A 407 8.43 -17.67 20.71
C ALA A 407 9.21 -18.95 21.02
N VAL A 408 8.96 -20.02 20.25
CA VAL A 408 9.62 -21.33 20.42
C VAL A 408 11.11 -21.28 20.06
N LYS A 409 11.54 -20.28 19.29
CA LYS A 409 12.96 -20.15 18.89
C LYS A 409 13.81 -19.69 20.06
N LYS A 410 14.91 -20.43 20.29
CA LYS A 410 15.93 -20.10 21.31
C LYS A 410 16.49 -18.68 21.16
N LEU A 411 16.68 -18.24 19.91
CA LEU A 411 17.10 -16.88 19.56
C LEU A 411 16.19 -16.39 18.44
N THR A 412 15.14 -15.65 18.78
CA THR A 412 14.30 -15.01 17.78
C THR A 412 14.95 -13.69 17.32
N PRO A 413 15.13 -13.46 16.01
CA PRO A 413 15.54 -12.16 15.50
C PRO A 413 14.40 -11.14 15.47
N SER A 414 13.14 -11.57 15.64
CA SER A 414 11.95 -10.73 15.54
C SER A 414 11.81 -9.84 16.76
N LEU A 415 12.01 -8.54 16.58
CA LEU A 415 11.97 -7.57 17.67
C LEU A 415 10.56 -7.41 18.25
N VAL A 416 9.52 -7.52 17.43
CA VAL A 416 8.13 -7.49 17.89
C VAL A 416 7.78 -8.71 18.74
N ALA A 417 8.26 -9.90 18.34
CA ALA A 417 8.07 -11.11 19.14
C ALA A 417 8.82 -11.05 20.48
N GLN A 418 10.01 -10.44 20.51
CA GLN A 418 10.74 -10.19 21.76
C GLN A 418 9.96 -9.27 22.70
N ARG A 419 9.41 -8.16 22.19
CA ARG A 419 8.58 -7.27 23.00
C ARG A 419 7.34 -8.00 23.55
N ILE A 420 6.61 -8.71 22.71
CA ILE A 420 5.40 -9.44 23.16
C ILE A 420 5.75 -10.51 24.19
N ARG A 421 6.87 -11.23 24.01
CA ARG A 421 7.35 -12.20 25.00
C ARG A 421 7.58 -11.55 26.35
N HIS A 422 8.34 -10.47 26.39
CA HIS A 422 8.59 -9.71 27.63
C HIS A 422 7.30 -9.19 28.25
N ALA A 423 6.36 -8.72 27.43
CA ALA A 423 5.07 -8.23 27.91
C ALA A 423 4.25 -9.33 28.61
N MET A 424 4.24 -10.53 28.04
CA MET A 424 3.53 -11.67 28.61
C MET A 424 4.22 -12.25 29.83
N GLU A 425 5.55 -12.34 29.82
CA GLU A 425 6.34 -12.80 30.97
C GLU A 425 6.12 -11.92 32.21
N HIS A 426 5.99 -10.60 32.02
CA HIS A 426 5.65 -9.65 33.09
C HIS A 426 4.29 -9.97 33.75
N GLU A 427 3.31 -10.36 32.95
CA GLU A 427 1.96 -10.75 33.41
C GLU A 427 1.92 -12.20 33.92
N GLY A 428 3.07 -12.85 34.07
CA GLY A 428 3.19 -14.24 34.53
C GLY A 428 2.76 -15.28 33.50
N LEU A 429 2.65 -14.90 32.23
CA LEU A 429 2.27 -15.78 31.13
C LEU A 429 3.51 -16.23 30.35
N ASN A 430 3.59 -17.53 30.04
CA ASN A 430 4.62 -18.05 29.15
C ASN A 430 4.11 -18.09 27.72
N LEU A 431 4.63 -17.20 26.85
CA LEU A 431 4.22 -17.10 25.44
C LEU A 431 4.35 -18.42 24.66
N ILE A 432 5.25 -19.32 25.05
CA ILE A 432 5.41 -20.64 24.40
C ILE A 432 4.19 -21.53 24.61
N ASP A 433 3.48 -21.37 25.72
CA ASP A 433 2.36 -22.24 26.12
C ASP A 433 1.00 -21.69 25.66
N LEU A 434 0.97 -20.51 25.02
CA LEU A 434 -0.26 -19.85 24.60
C LEU A 434 -0.63 -20.18 23.16
N GLU A 435 -1.93 -20.42 22.95
CA GLU A 435 -2.52 -20.52 21.62
C GLU A 435 -2.59 -19.15 20.93
N PRO A 436 -2.53 -19.07 19.59
CA PRO A 436 -2.60 -17.79 18.86
C PRO A 436 -3.81 -16.94 19.21
N LYS A 437 -4.95 -17.55 19.55
CA LYS A 437 -6.15 -16.83 20.01
C LYS A 437 -5.95 -16.16 21.36
N GLU A 438 -5.25 -16.82 22.28
CA GLU A 438 -4.98 -16.29 23.62
C GLU A 438 -4.01 -15.11 23.53
N ILE A 439 -3.02 -15.20 22.64
CA ILE A 439 -2.13 -14.07 22.31
C ILE A 439 -2.94 -12.88 21.80
N GLY A 440 -3.84 -13.10 20.83
CA GLY A 440 -4.68 -12.05 20.28
C GLY A 440 -5.61 -11.41 21.33
N SER A 441 -6.26 -12.22 22.16
CA SER A 441 -7.13 -11.74 23.25
C SER A 441 -6.35 -10.92 24.28
N PHE A 442 -5.18 -11.42 24.72
CA PHE A 442 -4.30 -10.70 25.64
C PHE A 442 -3.92 -9.32 25.08
N LEU A 443 -3.48 -9.27 23.82
CA LEU A 443 -3.10 -8.01 23.19
C LEU A 443 -4.28 -7.06 23.11
N ARG A 444 -5.49 -7.50 22.73
CA ARG A 444 -6.69 -6.64 22.68
C ARG A 444 -7.09 -6.10 24.05
N GLU A 445 -7.03 -6.93 25.08
CA GLU A 445 -7.46 -6.56 26.44
C GLU A 445 -6.48 -5.62 27.15
N ASN A 446 -5.19 -5.76 26.87
CA ASN A 446 -4.14 -5.03 27.59
C ASN A 446 -3.52 -3.89 26.79
N TRP A 447 -3.82 -3.75 25.48
CA TRP A 447 -3.16 -2.78 24.60
C TRP A 447 -3.18 -1.34 25.14
N GLU A 448 -4.33 -0.90 25.66
CA GLU A 448 -4.55 0.47 26.15
C GLU A 448 -4.27 0.62 27.66
N LYS A 449 -3.84 -0.46 28.35
CA LYS A 449 -3.47 -0.38 29.77
C LYS A 449 -2.07 0.23 29.92
N GLY A 450 -1.87 0.96 31.01
CA GLY A 450 -0.55 1.49 31.38
C GLY A 450 0.48 0.36 31.52
N TRP A 451 1.71 0.61 31.10
CA TRP A 451 2.77 -0.38 31.06
C TRP A 451 3.92 -0.01 31.99
N GLU A 452 4.12 -0.82 33.03
CA GLU A 452 5.15 -0.64 34.07
C GLU A 452 5.05 0.76 34.75
N ASP A 453 6.18 1.29 35.25
CA ASP A 453 6.31 2.68 35.74
C ASP A 453 6.57 3.68 34.61
N TYR A 454 6.39 3.28 33.34
CA TYR A 454 6.56 4.18 32.20
C TYR A 454 5.27 4.98 31.99
N ASP A 455 5.43 6.25 31.59
CA ASP A 455 4.32 7.12 31.19
C ASP A 455 3.83 6.77 29.76
N MET A 456 3.51 5.48 29.54
CA MET A 456 3.00 4.94 28.27
C MET A 456 2.15 3.68 28.47
N THR A 457 1.41 3.31 27.43
CA THR A 457 0.60 2.09 27.35
C THR A 457 1.41 0.89 26.83
N LEU A 458 0.90 -0.33 27.06
CA LEU A 458 1.52 -1.55 26.52
C LEU A 458 1.63 -1.48 24.99
N GLY A 459 0.60 -0.96 24.34
CA GLY A 459 0.58 -0.75 22.91
C GLY A 459 1.69 0.17 22.42
N GLU A 460 1.87 1.33 23.04
CA GLU A 460 2.95 2.27 22.70
C GLU A 460 4.33 1.64 22.87
N TRP A 461 4.51 0.87 23.95
CA TRP A 461 5.73 0.12 24.15
C TRP A 461 5.92 -0.93 23.04
N ILE A 462 4.95 -1.81 22.75
CA ILE A 462 5.09 -2.81 21.67
C ILE A 462 5.38 -2.14 20.31
N ILE A 463 4.66 -1.07 19.96
CA ILE A 463 4.81 -0.35 18.67
C ILE A 463 6.24 0.10 18.44
N ALA A 464 6.93 0.55 19.49
CA ALA A 464 8.31 1.01 19.44
C ALA A 464 9.35 -0.11 19.24
N TYR A 465 8.96 -1.36 18.95
CA TYR A 465 9.89 -2.50 18.75
C TYR A 465 11.04 -2.22 17.78
N HIS A 466 10.86 -1.28 16.86
CA HIS A 466 11.86 -0.90 15.87
C HIS A 466 12.90 0.12 16.35
N GLU A 467 12.78 0.65 17.57
CA GLU A 467 13.67 1.67 18.12
C GLU A 467 14.90 1.08 18.83
N TYR A 468 14.80 -0.15 19.33
CA TYR A 468 15.91 -0.87 19.92
C TYR A 468 16.68 -1.62 18.81
N SER A 469 17.59 -0.90 18.15
CA SER A 469 18.50 -1.47 17.12
C SER A 469 19.96 -1.17 17.39
#